data_AF-A0A965S060-F1
#
_entry.id   AF-A0A965S060-F1
#
_cell.length_a   1.000
_cell.length_b   1.000
_cell.length_c   1.000
_cell.angle_alpha   90.00
_cell.angle_beta   90.00
_cell.angle_gamma   90.00
#
_symmetry.space_group_name_H-M   'P 1'
#
loop_
_entity.id
_entity.type
_entity.pdbx_description
1 polymer ?
#
loop_
_entity_poly.entity_id
_entity_poly.type
_entity_poly.pdbx_seq_one_letter_code
_entity_poly.pdbx_strand_id
1 'polypeptide(L)'
;RFSTSHPKDMTDDVLEIMAKYENICSYIHLPVQSGNTDVLYRMNRAYTREWYLERIDAIKRIIPDCAISTDIITGFCGETEAEHEDTLSLMDSVQYDFAYMFKYSERPKTLAERRFADDVPEDVKGRRLNEIIEKQLASALASNKRQIGTIQKVLIEGKSKRSDEHLCGRTGRNSMVIFPKLDCEKGQYVMVRIDECTSATLMGEIVSKC
;
A
#
# COMPACT_ATOMS: atom_id res chain seq x y z
N ARG A 1 0.81 11.30 7.35
CA ARG A 1 0.53 10.33 6.27
C ARG A 1 -0.28 11.04 5.22
N PHE A 2 -0.03 10.79 3.93
CA PHE A 2 -0.82 11.37 2.85
C PHE A 2 -1.63 10.28 2.14
N SER A 3 -2.92 10.54 1.95
CA SER A 3 -3.81 9.66 1.21
C SER A 3 -4.61 10.49 0.22
N THR A 4 -4.54 10.14 -1.06
CA THR A 4 -5.37 10.75 -2.11
C THR A 4 -6.27 9.71 -2.76
N SER A 5 -7.43 10.14 -3.23
CA SER A 5 -8.30 9.35 -4.10
C SER A 5 -7.91 9.41 -5.58
N HIS A 6 -7.03 10.36 -5.94
CA HIS A 6 -6.60 10.59 -7.31
C HIS A 6 -5.08 10.84 -7.40
N PRO A 7 -4.33 9.99 -8.13
CA PRO A 7 -2.87 10.12 -8.26
C PRO A 7 -2.35 11.46 -8.80
N LYS A 8 -3.19 12.22 -9.52
CA LYS A 8 -2.82 13.51 -10.14
C LYS A 8 -2.54 14.60 -9.11
N ASP A 9 -3.14 14.48 -7.92
CA ASP A 9 -3.00 15.47 -6.85
C ASP A 9 -1.62 15.39 -6.16
N MET A 10 -0.83 14.35 -6.45
CA MET A 10 0.48 14.12 -5.84
C MET A 10 1.60 14.88 -6.57
N THR A 11 1.54 16.21 -6.67
CA THR A 11 2.56 16.98 -7.42
C THR A 11 3.96 16.93 -6.80
N ASP A 12 4.99 17.33 -7.56
CA ASP A 12 6.37 17.36 -7.08
C ASP A 12 6.51 18.31 -5.88
N ASP A 13 5.82 19.47 -5.89
CA ASP A 13 5.76 20.38 -4.74
C ASP A 13 5.24 19.67 -3.46
N VAL A 14 4.22 18.80 -3.59
CA VAL A 14 3.72 18.01 -2.45
C VAL A 14 4.79 17.04 -1.97
N LEU A 15 5.47 16.34 -2.88
CA LEU A 15 6.55 15.40 -2.55
C LEU A 15 7.73 16.10 -1.86
N GLU A 16 8.14 17.28 -2.35
CA GLU A 16 9.23 18.06 -1.77
C GLU A 16 8.89 18.55 -0.36
N ILE A 17 7.64 18.99 -0.12
CA ILE A 17 7.17 19.35 1.21
C ILE A 17 7.16 18.13 2.14
N MET A 18 6.68 16.98 1.67
CA MET A 18 6.73 15.74 2.44
C MET A 18 8.16 15.34 2.79
N ALA A 19 9.11 15.48 1.86
CA ALA A 19 10.53 15.17 2.08
C ALA A 19 11.21 16.13 3.08
N LYS A 20 10.79 17.39 3.12
CA LYS A 20 11.41 18.45 3.91
C LYS A 20 11.13 18.34 5.42
N TYR A 21 10.00 17.78 5.81
CA TYR A 21 9.51 17.86 7.19
C TYR A 21 9.39 16.48 7.83
N GLU A 22 10.19 16.21 8.88
CA GLU A 22 10.20 14.93 9.60
C GLU A 22 8.83 14.57 10.22
N ASN A 23 8.03 15.58 10.61
CA ASN A 23 6.70 15.37 11.17
C ASN A 23 5.66 14.94 10.11
N ILE A 24 6.04 14.89 8.82
CA ILE A 24 5.22 14.33 7.75
C ILE A 24 5.70 12.91 7.45
N CYS A 25 4.82 11.94 7.69
CA CYS A 25 5.13 10.54 7.47
C CYS A 25 5.51 10.24 6.00
N SER A 26 6.61 9.50 5.80
CA SER A 26 7.03 8.91 4.52
C SER A 26 6.13 7.74 4.09
N TYR A 27 4.86 8.04 3.88
CA TYR A 27 3.83 7.11 3.41
C TYR A 27 2.85 7.83 2.49
N ILE A 28 2.64 7.26 1.31
CA ILE A 28 1.71 7.75 0.30
C ILE A 28 0.77 6.62 -0.11
N HIS A 29 -0.53 6.86 0.00
CA HIS A 29 -1.54 6.03 -0.67
C HIS A 29 -1.88 6.65 -2.05
N LEU A 30 -1.54 5.93 -3.11
CA LEU A 30 -1.64 6.33 -4.51
C LEU A 30 -2.43 5.29 -5.33
N PRO A 31 -3.77 5.36 -5.33
CA PRO A 31 -4.61 4.30 -5.90
C PRO A 31 -4.54 4.26 -7.44
N VAL A 32 -4.04 3.16 -7.99
CA VAL A 32 -3.99 2.94 -9.45
C VAL A 32 -5.29 2.34 -9.98
N GLN A 33 -5.93 1.43 -9.24
CA GLN A 33 -7.07 0.58 -9.62
C GLN A 33 -6.73 -0.54 -10.62
N SER A 34 -6.04 -0.25 -11.72
CA SER A 34 -5.58 -1.26 -12.71
C SER A 34 -4.22 -0.84 -13.28
N GLY A 35 -3.40 -1.79 -13.71
CA GLY A 35 -2.14 -1.49 -14.37
C GLY A 35 -2.24 -1.29 -15.87
N ASN A 36 -3.42 -1.43 -16.48
CA ASN A 36 -3.58 -1.26 -17.92
C ASN A 36 -4.27 0.07 -18.26
N THR A 37 -3.71 0.81 -19.24
CA THR A 37 -4.20 2.13 -19.67
C THR A 37 -5.64 2.09 -20.20
N ASP A 38 -6.02 1.07 -20.96
CA ASP A 38 -7.38 0.97 -21.51
C ASP A 38 -8.39 0.63 -20.42
N VAL A 39 -8.05 -0.24 -19.47
CA VAL A 39 -8.88 -0.51 -18.28
C VAL A 39 -9.04 0.77 -17.45
N LEU A 40 -7.96 1.52 -17.23
CA LEU A 40 -7.98 2.80 -16.52
C LEU A 40 -8.95 3.79 -17.19
N TYR A 41 -8.94 3.88 -18.52
CA TYR A 41 -9.90 4.71 -19.26
C TYR A 41 -11.34 4.21 -19.10
N ARG A 42 -11.60 2.90 -19.14
CA ARG A 42 -12.94 2.35 -18.87
C ARG A 42 -13.40 2.63 -17.43
N MET A 43 -12.46 2.66 -16.48
CA MET A 43 -12.69 3.09 -15.09
C MET A 43 -12.81 4.62 -14.92
N ASN A 44 -12.83 5.39 -16.02
CA ASN A 44 -12.91 6.85 -16.01
C ASN A 44 -11.73 7.53 -15.28
N ARG A 45 -10.54 6.93 -15.37
CA ARG A 45 -9.29 7.55 -14.93
C ARG A 45 -8.71 8.37 -16.08
N ALA A 46 -8.22 9.56 -15.75
CA ALA A 46 -7.70 10.51 -16.73
C ALA A 46 -6.16 10.42 -16.91
N TYR A 47 -5.54 9.28 -16.60
CA TYR A 47 -4.10 9.05 -16.68
C TYR A 47 -3.80 7.65 -17.22
N THR A 48 -2.60 7.48 -17.76
CA THR A 48 -2.10 6.19 -18.29
C THR A 48 -1.25 5.47 -17.26
N ARG A 49 -0.93 4.20 -17.54
CA ARG A 49 0.04 3.41 -16.79
C ARG A 49 1.40 4.10 -16.72
N GLU A 50 1.89 4.63 -17.85
CA GLU A 50 3.21 5.26 -17.97
C GLU A 50 3.29 6.51 -17.10
N TRP A 51 2.26 7.37 -17.17
CA TRP A 51 2.16 8.54 -16.31
C TRP A 51 2.15 8.16 -14.82
N TYR A 52 1.47 7.06 -14.46
CA TYR A 52 1.46 6.57 -13.08
C TYR A 52 2.85 6.09 -12.64
N LEU A 53 3.57 5.37 -13.50
CA LEU A 53 4.95 4.94 -13.24
C LEU A 53 5.91 6.11 -13.07
N GLU A 54 5.80 7.15 -13.91
CA GLU A 54 6.57 8.40 -13.73
C GLU A 54 6.31 9.02 -12.35
N ARG A 55 5.05 8.99 -11.88
CA ARG A 55 4.70 9.47 -10.54
C ARG A 55 5.32 8.61 -9.44
N ILE A 56 5.36 7.28 -9.61
CA ILE A 56 6.05 6.36 -8.69
C ILE A 56 7.55 6.66 -8.65
N ASP A 57 8.18 6.89 -9.80
CA ASP A 57 9.61 7.21 -9.89
C ASP A 57 9.92 8.55 -9.22
N ALA A 58 9.05 9.55 -9.39
CA ALA A 58 9.17 10.82 -8.68
C ALA A 58 9.12 10.63 -7.15
N ILE A 59 8.18 9.82 -6.65
CA ILE A 59 8.07 9.48 -5.21
C ILE A 59 9.37 8.82 -4.73
N LYS A 60 9.84 7.76 -5.41
CA LYS A 60 11.05 7.02 -5.03
C LYS A 60 12.31 7.88 -5.11
N ARG A 61 12.36 8.86 -6.02
CA ARG A 61 13.48 9.78 -6.16
C ARG A 61 13.50 10.86 -5.06
N ILE A 62 12.35 11.46 -4.78
CA ILE A 62 12.25 12.60 -3.83
C ILE A 62 12.17 12.10 -2.39
N ILE A 63 11.53 10.95 -2.15
CA ILE A 63 11.37 10.31 -0.84
C ILE A 63 11.78 8.82 -0.95
N PRO A 64 13.08 8.51 -0.97
CA PRO A 64 13.58 7.14 -1.20
C PRO A 64 13.01 6.08 -0.25
N ASP A 65 12.79 6.44 1.00
CA ASP A 65 12.21 5.57 2.03
C ASP A 65 10.68 5.72 2.17
N CYS A 66 9.98 6.19 1.13
CA CYS A 66 8.53 6.28 1.15
C CYS A 66 7.90 4.88 1.05
N ALA A 67 7.00 4.57 1.96
CA ALA A 67 6.08 3.46 1.77
C ALA A 67 4.96 3.85 0.81
N ILE A 68 4.62 2.97 -0.13
CA ILE A 68 3.58 3.23 -1.13
C ILE A 68 2.49 2.18 -0.99
N SER A 69 1.24 2.65 -0.95
CA SER A 69 0.08 1.77 -1.04
C SER A 69 -0.87 2.15 -2.16
N THR A 70 -1.71 1.21 -2.57
CA THR A 70 -2.64 1.37 -3.69
C THR A 70 -3.96 0.64 -3.44
N ASP A 71 -4.92 0.90 -4.31
CA ASP A 71 -6.11 0.08 -4.53
C ASP A 71 -5.97 -0.64 -5.88
N ILE A 72 -6.39 -1.90 -5.95
CA ILE A 72 -6.45 -2.69 -7.18
C ILE A 72 -7.83 -3.35 -7.27
N ILE A 73 -8.45 -3.28 -8.46
CA ILE A 73 -9.70 -3.95 -8.80
C ILE A 73 -9.41 -4.91 -9.95
N THR A 74 -9.65 -6.20 -9.73
CA THR A 74 -9.55 -7.24 -10.78
C THR A 74 -10.90 -7.54 -11.39
N GLY A 75 -10.89 -7.93 -12.66
CA GLY A 75 -12.08 -8.38 -13.37
C GLY A 75 -13.08 -7.27 -13.67
N PHE A 76 -12.58 -6.06 -13.91
CA PHE A 76 -13.44 -4.97 -14.39
C PHE A 76 -14.06 -5.34 -15.75
N CYS A 77 -15.19 -4.73 -16.10
CA CYS A 77 -15.90 -5.01 -17.35
C CYS A 77 -14.96 -4.98 -18.58
N GLY A 78 -14.99 -6.07 -19.35
CA GLY A 78 -14.19 -6.31 -20.54
C GLY A 78 -12.70 -6.59 -20.28
N GLU A 79 -12.26 -6.79 -19.03
CA GLU A 79 -10.85 -7.04 -18.71
C GLU A 79 -10.36 -8.38 -19.27
N THR A 80 -9.39 -8.30 -20.18
CA THR A 80 -8.74 -9.44 -20.83
C THR A 80 -7.58 -10.00 -19.99
N GLU A 81 -7.07 -11.19 -20.33
CA GLU A 81 -5.89 -11.74 -19.66
C GLU A 81 -4.65 -10.84 -19.82
N ALA A 82 -4.44 -10.25 -21.00
CA ALA A 82 -3.30 -9.35 -21.22
C ALA A 82 -3.36 -8.09 -20.34
N GLU A 83 -4.55 -7.51 -20.16
CA GLU A 83 -4.74 -6.33 -19.30
C GLU A 83 -4.56 -6.67 -17.80
N HIS A 84 -4.89 -7.91 -17.40
CA HIS A 84 -4.59 -8.41 -16.06
C HIS A 84 -3.09 -8.66 -15.85
N GLU A 85 -2.40 -9.25 -16.82
CA GLU A 85 -0.93 -9.41 -16.80
C GLU A 85 -0.20 -8.06 -16.73
N ASP A 86 -0.72 -7.02 -17.39
CA ASP A 86 -0.24 -5.66 -17.20
C ASP A 86 -0.37 -5.23 -15.73
N THR A 87 -1.51 -5.50 -15.09
CA THR A 87 -1.69 -5.18 -13.66
C THR A 87 -0.66 -5.91 -12.79
N LEU A 88 -0.41 -7.20 -13.05
CA LEU A 88 0.62 -7.95 -12.36
C LEU A 88 2.01 -7.34 -12.57
N SER A 89 2.40 -7.04 -13.81
CA SER A 89 3.71 -6.45 -14.11
C SER A 89 3.89 -5.04 -13.53
N LEU A 90 2.80 -4.28 -13.34
CA LEU A 90 2.86 -3.00 -12.64
C LEU A 90 3.27 -3.23 -11.18
N MET A 91 2.66 -4.21 -10.52
CA MET A 91 3.01 -4.54 -9.13
C MET A 91 4.48 -4.98 -9.00
N ASP A 92 5.04 -5.67 -10.00
CA ASP A 92 6.48 -5.99 -9.99
C ASP A 92 7.34 -4.73 -10.05
N SER A 93 6.96 -3.78 -10.89
CA SER A 93 7.71 -2.55 -11.10
C SER A 93 7.66 -1.65 -9.86
N VAL A 94 6.48 -1.54 -9.24
CA VAL A 94 6.26 -0.63 -8.12
C VAL A 94 6.75 -1.23 -6.80
N GLN A 95 6.53 -2.52 -6.56
CA GLN A 95 6.80 -3.20 -5.28
C GLN A 95 6.09 -2.51 -4.10
N TYR A 96 4.75 -2.45 -4.15
CA TYR A 96 3.92 -1.81 -3.12
C TYR A 96 4.14 -2.43 -1.73
N ASP A 97 4.19 -1.58 -0.70
CA ASP A 97 4.22 -1.99 0.70
C ASP A 97 2.87 -2.55 1.16
N PHE A 98 1.77 -2.02 0.61
CA PHE A 98 0.42 -2.43 0.95
C PHE A 98 -0.53 -2.21 -0.23
N ALA A 99 -1.54 -3.06 -0.39
CA ALA A 99 -2.60 -2.83 -1.36
C ALA A 99 -3.96 -3.24 -0.79
N TYR A 100 -4.99 -2.45 -1.07
CA TYR A 100 -6.38 -2.90 -0.98
C TYR A 100 -6.75 -3.57 -2.30
N MET A 101 -7.25 -4.80 -2.23
CA MET A 101 -7.44 -5.65 -3.40
C MET A 101 -8.87 -6.12 -3.41
N PHE A 102 -9.56 -5.89 -4.53
CA PHE A 102 -10.97 -6.23 -4.70
C PHE A 102 -11.15 -6.90 -6.05
N LYS A 103 -12.12 -7.83 -6.13
CA LYS A 103 -12.73 -8.17 -7.41
C LYS A 103 -13.83 -7.17 -7.72
N TYR A 104 -14.03 -6.85 -9.00
CA TYR A 104 -15.10 -5.97 -9.42
C TYR A 104 -16.46 -6.57 -9.06
N SER A 105 -17.28 -5.75 -8.42
CA SER A 105 -18.70 -5.99 -8.24
C SER A 105 -19.46 -4.76 -8.70
N GLU A 106 -20.50 -5.00 -9.50
CA GLU A 106 -21.38 -3.93 -9.95
C GLU A 106 -22.03 -3.22 -8.75
N ARG A 107 -22.11 -1.89 -8.84
CA ARG A 107 -22.79 -1.07 -7.85
C ARG A 107 -23.85 -0.21 -8.52
N PRO A 108 -25.06 -0.11 -7.92
CA PRO A 108 -26.12 0.73 -8.46
C PRO A 108 -25.68 2.18 -8.64
N LYS A 109 -26.17 2.81 -9.71
CA LYS A 109 -25.98 4.23 -10.07
C LYS A 109 -24.55 4.60 -10.46
N THR A 110 -23.70 3.63 -10.81
CA THR A 110 -22.33 3.92 -11.25
C THR A 110 -22.26 4.22 -12.75
N LEU A 111 -21.14 4.79 -13.20
CA LEU A 111 -20.88 4.90 -14.65
C LEU A 111 -20.69 3.52 -15.28
N ALA A 112 -20.07 2.60 -14.52
CA ALA A 112 -19.76 1.25 -14.97
C ALA A 112 -21.04 0.47 -15.29
N GLU A 113 -21.98 0.37 -14.33
CA GLU A 113 -23.31 -0.24 -14.51
C GLU A 113 -24.04 0.32 -15.75
N ARG A 114 -23.95 1.63 -16.00
CA ARG A 114 -24.67 2.28 -17.11
C ARG A 114 -24.04 2.07 -18.48
N ARG A 115 -22.75 1.73 -18.57
CA ARG A 115 -21.98 1.75 -19.82
C ARG A 115 -21.39 0.41 -20.23
N PHE A 116 -21.22 -0.51 -19.29
CA PHE A 116 -20.54 -1.77 -19.54
C PHE A 116 -21.34 -2.93 -18.97
N ALA A 117 -21.34 -4.06 -19.67
CA ALA A 117 -21.82 -5.31 -19.11
C ALA A 117 -20.75 -5.90 -18.18
N ASP A 118 -21.16 -6.48 -17.05
CA ASP A 118 -20.27 -7.29 -16.22
C ASP A 118 -20.09 -8.67 -16.87
N ASP A 119 -19.11 -8.77 -17.76
CA ASP A 119 -18.88 -9.90 -18.67
C ASP A 119 -17.67 -10.78 -18.29
N VAL A 120 -16.95 -10.43 -17.22
CA VAL A 120 -15.87 -11.26 -16.68
C VAL A 120 -16.46 -12.32 -15.74
N PRO A 121 -16.25 -13.63 -15.99
CA PRO A 121 -16.77 -14.69 -15.11
C PRO A 121 -16.24 -14.60 -13.68
N GLU A 122 -17.09 -14.92 -12.71
CA GLU A 122 -16.78 -14.81 -11.28
C GLU A 122 -15.59 -15.67 -10.84
N ASP A 123 -15.42 -16.86 -11.43
CA ASP A 123 -14.26 -17.73 -11.21
C ASP A 123 -12.96 -17.11 -11.74
N VAL A 124 -13.02 -16.42 -12.89
CA VAL A 124 -11.88 -15.65 -13.43
C VAL A 124 -11.54 -14.48 -12.51
N LYS A 125 -12.53 -13.72 -12.04
CA LYS A 125 -12.31 -12.62 -11.07
C LYS A 125 -11.63 -13.14 -9.79
N GLY A 126 -12.10 -14.28 -9.29
CA GLY A 126 -11.54 -14.94 -8.10
C GLY A 126 -10.08 -15.39 -8.30
N ARG A 127 -9.77 -16.04 -9.42
CA ARG A 127 -8.39 -16.43 -9.77
C ARG A 127 -7.47 -15.22 -9.84
N ARG A 128 -7.86 -14.18 -10.59
CA ARG A 128 -7.08 -12.94 -10.76
C ARG A 128 -6.84 -12.22 -9.43
N LEU A 129 -7.85 -12.16 -8.56
CA LEU A 129 -7.69 -11.59 -7.22
C LEU A 129 -6.67 -12.37 -6.38
N ASN A 130 -6.66 -13.71 -6.45
CA ASN A 130 -5.68 -14.53 -5.75
C ASN A 130 -4.26 -14.27 -6.24
N GLU A 131 -4.04 -14.18 -7.56
CA GLU A 131 -2.74 -13.85 -8.14
C GLU A 131 -2.23 -12.48 -7.65
N ILE A 132 -3.10 -11.47 -7.61
CA ILE A 132 -2.78 -10.14 -7.05
C ILE A 132 -2.43 -10.22 -5.55
N ILE A 133 -3.19 -11.01 -4.77
CA ILE A 133 -2.93 -11.21 -3.33
C ILE A 133 -1.56 -11.87 -3.11
N GLU A 134 -1.25 -12.94 -3.82
CA GLU A 134 0.04 -13.64 -3.70
C GLU A 134 1.21 -12.70 -3.98
N LYS A 135 1.08 -11.90 -5.04
CA LYS A 135 2.07 -10.91 -5.45
C LYS A 135 2.25 -9.80 -4.43
N GLN A 136 1.15 -9.28 -3.89
CA GLN A 136 1.21 -8.27 -2.85
C GLN A 136 1.84 -8.81 -1.56
N LEU A 137 1.53 -10.06 -1.17
CA LEU A 137 2.12 -10.69 0.01
C LEU A 137 3.64 -10.87 -0.15
N ALA A 138 4.10 -11.25 -1.34
CA ALA A 138 5.52 -11.35 -1.66
C ALA A 138 6.22 -9.99 -1.58
N SER A 139 5.64 -8.95 -2.20
CA SER A 139 6.17 -7.57 -2.17
C SER A 139 6.22 -7.02 -0.74
N ALA A 140 5.13 -7.16 0.02
CA ALA A 140 5.05 -6.68 1.40
C ALA A 140 6.06 -7.40 2.32
N LEU A 141 6.23 -8.71 2.15
CA LEU A 141 7.24 -9.47 2.89
C LEU A 141 8.65 -9.00 2.53
N ALA A 142 8.96 -8.80 1.25
CA ALA A 142 10.25 -8.29 0.81
C ALA A 142 10.53 -6.89 1.39
N SER A 143 9.52 -6.01 1.43
CA SER A 143 9.63 -4.68 2.04
C SER A 143 9.88 -4.74 3.54
N ASN A 144 9.15 -5.59 4.26
CA ASN A 144 9.34 -5.75 5.69
C ASN A 144 10.69 -6.39 6.05
N LYS A 145 11.17 -7.35 5.24
CA LYS A 145 12.49 -7.95 5.43
C LYS A 145 13.63 -6.94 5.36
N ARG A 146 13.52 -5.91 4.51
CA ARG A 146 14.51 -4.82 4.43
C ARG A 146 14.59 -3.98 5.71
N GLN A 147 13.58 -4.06 6.58
CA GLN A 147 13.54 -3.32 7.84
C GLN A 147 14.16 -4.11 9.01
N ILE A 148 14.43 -5.41 8.87
CA ILE A 148 15.10 -6.22 9.89
C ILE A 148 16.49 -5.65 10.18
N GLY A 149 16.83 -5.51 11.45
CA GLY A 149 18.07 -4.91 11.95
C GLY A 149 18.05 -3.38 12.05
N THR A 150 17.02 -2.72 11.51
CA THR A 150 16.88 -1.25 11.60
C THR A 150 16.18 -0.84 12.90
N ILE A 151 16.43 0.41 13.34
CA ILE A 151 15.69 1.03 14.44
C ILE A 151 14.58 1.90 13.86
N GLN A 152 13.35 1.63 14.25
CA GLN A 152 12.15 2.32 13.79
C GLN A 152 11.54 3.14 14.92
N LYS A 153 11.16 4.39 14.62
CA LYS A 153 10.36 5.24 15.52
C LYS A 153 8.89 4.84 15.41
N VAL A 154 8.31 4.40 16.53
CA VAL A 154 6.97 3.80 16.58
C VAL A 154 6.07 4.61 17.50
N LEU A 155 4.91 5.03 16.98
CA LEU A 155 3.83 5.60 17.78
C LEU A 155 2.98 4.47 18.37
N ILE A 156 2.89 4.40 19.70
CA ILE A 156 2.13 3.36 20.41
C ILE A 156 0.63 3.59 20.23
N GLU A 157 -0.09 2.61 19.67
CA GLU A 157 -1.54 2.66 19.46
C GLU A 157 -2.31 1.95 20.60
N GLY A 158 -1.71 0.94 21.24
CA GLY A 158 -2.31 0.23 22.36
C GLY A 158 -1.74 -1.18 22.57
N LYS A 159 -2.53 -2.06 23.19
CA LYS A 159 -2.18 -3.48 23.35
C LYS A 159 -2.27 -4.22 22.01
N SER A 160 -1.42 -5.22 21.83
CA SER A 160 -1.54 -6.13 20.69
C SER A 160 -2.85 -6.92 20.77
N LYS A 161 -3.46 -7.24 19.62
CA LYS A 161 -4.72 -8.03 19.60
C LYS A 161 -4.56 -9.46 20.13
N ARG A 162 -3.33 -9.99 20.14
CA ARG A 162 -3.04 -11.39 20.46
C ARG A 162 -2.55 -11.59 21.90
N SER A 163 -2.13 -10.53 22.58
CA SER A 163 -1.54 -10.60 23.91
C SER A 163 -1.56 -9.26 24.62
N ASP A 164 -1.89 -9.30 25.92
CA ASP A 164 -1.82 -8.17 26.84
C ASP A 164 -0.40 -7.84 27.31
N GLU A 165 0.56 -8.76 27.07
CA GLU A 165 1.98 -8.63 27.38
C GLU A 165 2.75 -7.88 26.27
N HIS A 166 2.09 -7.56 25.16
CA HIS A 166 2.70 -6.84 24.04
C HIS A 166 1.90 -5.59 23.72
N LEU A 167 2.62 -4.55 23.31
CA LEU A 167 2.05 -3.35 22.71
C LEU A 167 2.16 -3.44 21.19
N CYS A 168 1.33 -2.65 20.51
CA CYS A 168 1.45 -2.41 19.09
C CYS A 168 1.43 -0.92 18.79
N GLY A 169 2.04 -0.59 17.66
CA GLY A 169 2.11 0.77 17.16
C GLY A 169 2.45 0.80 15.69
N ARG A 170 2.64 2.02 15.16
CA ARG A 170 3.00 2.19 13.75
C ARG A 170 4.19 3.12 13.54
N THR A 171 4.96 2.80 12.52
CA THR A 171 6.06 3.65 12.03
C THR A 171 5.54 4.79 11.15
N GLY A 172 6.44 5.70 10.77
CA GLY A 172 6.19 6.70 9.72
C GLY A 172 5.81 6.06 8.37
N ARG A 173 6.31 4.86 8.08
CA ARG A 173 5.93 4.07 6.89
C ARG A 173 4.55 3.42 6.99
N ASN A 174 3.80 3.66 8.08
CA ASN A 174 2.52 3.01 8.39
C ASN A 174 2.64 1.50 8.68
N SER A 175 3.86 0.96 8.83
CA SER A 175 4.08 -0.45 9.18
C SER A 175 3.64 -0.71 10.61
N MET A 176 2.91 -1.82 10.82
CA MET A 176 2.53 -2.29 12.15
C MET A 176 3.74 -2.90 12.84
N VAL A 177 4.00 -2.51 14.09
CA VAL A 177 5.09 -3.05 14.91
C VAL A 177 4.52 -3.59 16.21
N ILE A 178 4.91 -4.81 16.58
CA ILE A 178 4.60 -5.45 17.87
C ILE A 178 5.88 -5.57 18.69
N PHE A 179 5.81 -5.24 19.97
CA PHE A 179 6.95 -5.28 20.89
C PHE A 179 6.46 -5.51 22.33
N PRO A 180 7.31 -6.02 23.24
CA PRO A 180 6.94 -6.27 24.63
C PRO A 180 6.42 -5.02 25.35
N LYS A 181 5.43 -5.23 26.22
CA LYS A 181 4.86 -4.19 27.08
C LYS A 181 5.83 -3.91 28.23
N LEU A 182 6.55 -2.81 28.12
CA LEU A 182 7.34 -2.21 29.22
C LEU A 182 6.53 -1.08 29.87
N ASP A 183 7.20 -0.16 30.58
CA ASP A 183 6.59 1.06 31.14
C ASP A 183 6.28 2.11 30.06
N CYS A 184 5.56 1.72 29.01
CA CYS A 184 5.19 2.59 27.89
C CYS A 184 3.67 2.67 27.76
N GLU A 185 3.19 3.85 27.37
CA GLU A 185 1.77 4.15 27.26
C GLU A 185 1.38 4.53 25.83
N LYS A 186 0.09 4.34 25.53
CA LYS A 186 -0.50 4.77 24.26
C LYS A 186 -0.23 6.25 24.01
N GLY A 187 0.13 6.59 22.77
CA GLY A 187 0.40 7.97 22.35
C GLY A 187 1.87 8.41 22.51
N GLN A 188 2.71 7.59 23.16
CA GLN A 188 4.14 7.83 23.22
C GLN A 188 4.85 7.34 21.95
N TYR A 189 6.03 7.90 21.70
CA TYR A 189 6.97 7.38 20.71
C TYR A 189 8.06 6.54 21.39
N VAL A 190 8.39 5.41 20.78
CA VAL A 190 9.49 4.54 21.20
C VAL A 190 10.35 4.16 20.01
N MET A 191 11.63 3.88 20.26
CA MET A 191 12.56 3.36 19.26
C MET A 191 12.62 1.84 19.41
N VAL A 192 12.27 1.12 18.34
CA VAL A 192 12.21 -0.34 18.31
C VAL A 192 13.20 -0.87 17.28
N ARG A 193 14.12 -1.73 17.69
CA ARG A 193 14.95 -2.50 16.74
C ARG A 193 14.10 -3.63 16.20
N ILE A 194 13.97 -3.73 14.88
CA ILE A 194 13.18 -4.79 14.25
C ILE A 194 14.03 -6.06 14.16
N ASP A 195 13.53 -7.15 14.70
CA ASP A 195 14.25 -8.43 14.75
C ASP A 195 13.67 -9.44 13.74
N GLU A 196 12.35 -9.40 13.51
CA GLU A 196 11.69 -10.28 12.55
C GLU A 196 10.45 -9.62 11.92
N CYS A 197 9.89 -10.28 10.90
CA CYS A 197 8.68 -9.82 10.26
C CYS A 197 7.84 -10.94 9.63
N THR A 198 6.56 -10.65 9.49
CA THR A 198 5.64 -11.29 8.54
C THR A 198 5.40 -10.35 7.35
N SER A 199 4.56 -10.75 6.39
CA SER A 199 4.11 -9.84 5.32
C SER A 199 3.29 -8.65 5.85
N ALA A 200 2.68 -8.75 7.04
CA ALA A 200 1.77 -7.73 7.56
C ALA A 200 2.31 -6.96 8.78
N THR A 201 3.26 -7.53 9.51
CA THR A 201 3.67 -7.04 10.84
C THR A 201 5.16 -7.20 11.05
N LEU A 202 5.79 -6.17 11.61
CA LEU A 202 7.15 -6.19 12.15
C LEU A 202 7.11 -6.53 13.64
N MET A 203 8.14 -7.21 14.12
CA MET A 203 8.31 -7.53 15.53
C MET A 203 9.74 -7.19 15.98
N GLY A 204 9.88 -6.74 17.23
CA GLY A 204 11.17 -6.36 17.75
C GLY A 204 11.15 -5.87 19.19
N GLU A 205 12.28 -5.31 19.61
CA GLU A 205 12.53 -4.88 20.99
C GLU A 205 12.73 -3.37 21.11
N ILE A 206 12.25 -2.79 22.20
CA ILE A 206 12.49 -1.38 22.52
C ILE A 206 13.96 -1.21 22.87
N VAL A 207 14.63 -0.30 22.18
CA VAL A 207 16.04 0.08 22.46
C VAL A 207 16.16 1.41 23.18
N SER A 208 15.17 2.29 23.05
CA SER A 208 15.05 3.51 23.85
C SER A 208 13.63 4.10 23.79
N LYS A 209 13.27 4.91 24.78
CA LYS A 209 12.12 5.81 24.70
C LYS A 209 12.56 7.12 24.02
N CYS A 210 11.67 7.78 23.29
CA CYS A 210 11.93 9.13 22.77
C CYS A 210 11.90 10.18 23.88
#